data_AF-A0A538CH24-F1
#
_entry.id   AF-A0A538CH24-F1
#
_cell.length_a   1.000
_cell.length_b   1.000
_cell.length_c   1.000
_cell.angle_alpha   90.00
_cell.angle_beta   90.00
_cell.angle_gamma   90.00
#
_symmetry.space_group_name_H-M   'P 1'
#
loop_
_entity.id
_entity.type
_entity.pdbx_description
1 polymer ?
#
loop_
_entity_poly.entity_id
_entity_poly.type
_entity_poly.pdbx_seq_one_letter_code
_entity_poly.pdbx_strand_id
1 'polypeptide(L)'
;MRRPRPALAFALGFLVATLATFSILLFDGHPIQAAQTFFHRTLKTQVTRESPFSLWDWAQYHARGIPDLHVVQRVLEGLLVLGAVAVAFFPARKSPLQLAALTGALLIGFELVLTHWFYLYIPWFFPFVAFATLVPRRAPS
;
A
#
# COMPACT_ATOMS: atom_id res chain seq x y z
N MET A 1 12.58 11.60 -24.35
CA MET A 1 12.15 12.62 -23.36
C MET A 1 10.62 12.63 -23.32
N ARG A 2 10.00 12.32 -22.17
CA ARG A 2 8.54 12.17 -22.03
C ARG A 2 7.87 13.53 -21.96
N ARG A 3 6.77 13.73 -22.69
CA ARG A 3 5.97 14.96 -22.61
C ARG A 3 5.54 15.17 -21.14
N PRO A 4 5.86 16.30 -20.48
CA PRO A 4 5.52 16.54 -19.08
C PRO A 4 4.01 16.74 -18.83
N ARG A 5 3.26 17.05 -19.89
CA ARG A 5 1.83 17.41 -19.81
C ARG A 5 0.90 16.35 -19.18
N PRO A 6 1.00 15.04 -19.47
CA PRO A 6 0.10 14.05 -18.88
C PRO A 6 0.44 13.75 -17.42
N ALA A 7 1.73 13.69 -17.07
CA ALA A 7 2.17 13.43 -15.69
C ALA A 7 1.81 14.61 -14.77
N LEU A 8 2.01 15.84 -15.26
CA LEU A 8 1.60 17.05 -14.56
C LEU A 8 0.08 17.09 -14.38
N ALA A 9 -0.70 16.80 -15.43
CA ALA A 9 -2.16 16.76 -15.34
C ALA A 9 -2.65 15.71 -14.35
N PHE A 10 -2.04 14.52 -14.33
CA PHE A 10 -2.32 13.50 -13.32
C PHE A 10 -1.98 13.98 -11.91
N ALA A 11 -0.78 14.53 -11.69
CA ALA A 11 -0.35 15.00 -10.38
C ALA A 11 -1.25 16.12 -9.84
N LEU A 12 -1.64 17.05 -10.70
CA LEU A 12 -2.59 18.12 -10.37
C LEU A 12 -3.98 17.56 -10.07
N GLY A 13 -4.49 16.66 -10.91
CA GLY A 13 -5.79 16.01 -10.68
C GLY A 13 -5.82 15.23 -9.37
N PHE A 14 -4.76 14.46 -9.09
CA PHE A 14 -4.58 13.76 -7.83
C PHE A 14 -4.57 14.74 -6.65
N LEU A 15 -3.76 15.81 -6.73
CA LEU A 15 -3.69 16.82 -5.67
C LEU A 15 -5.06 17.46 -5.42
N VAL A 16 -5.76 17.88 -6.47
CA VAL A 16 -7.10 18.49 -6.35
C VAL A 16 -8.09 17.51 -5.71
N ALA A 17 -8.11 16.24 -6.15
CA ALA A 17 -8.97 15.23 -5.58
C ALA A 17 -8.65 14.94 -4.10
N THR A 18 -7.36 14.90 -3.73
CA THR A 18 -6.92 14.79 -2.33
C THR A 18 -7.41 15.99 -1.53
N LEU A 19 -7.15 17.21 -1.98
CA LEU A 19 -7.59 18.43 -1.28
C LEU A 19 -9.11 18.48 -1.12
N ALA A 20 -9.86 18.10 -2.17
CA ALA A 20 -11.32 18.01 -2.10
C ALA A 20 -11.78 16.98 -1.07
N THR A 21 -11.17 15.79 -1.04
CA THR A 21 -11.50 14.74 -0.06
C THR A 21 -11.19 15.19 1.37
N PHE A 22 -10.04 15.83 1.58
CA PHE A 22 -9.60 16.30 2.89
C PHE A 22 -10.21 17.65 3.29
N SER A 23 -11.02 18.28 2.44
CA SER A 23 -11.70 19.55 2.75
C SER A 23 -12.63 19.45 3.96
N ILE A 24 -13.11 18.24 4.28
CA ILE A 24 -13.91 17.96 5.48
C ILE A 24 -13.21 18.37 6.79
N LEU A 25 -11.86 18.37 6.81
CA LEU A 25 -11.09 18.81 7.98
C LEU A 25 -11.23 20.32 8.25
N LEU A 26 -11.73 21.09 7.28
CA LEU A 26 -11.92 22.53 7.40
C LEU A 26 -13.28 22.91 7.99
N PHE A 27 -14.24 21.98 8.11
CA PHE A 27 -15.63 22.29 8.46
C PHE A 27 -15.82 22.79 9.89
N ASP A 28 -15.01 22.31 10.83
CA ASP A 28 -15.13 22.61 12.27
C ASP A 28 -14.36 23.88 12.70
N GLY A 29 -13.82 24.67 11.76
CA GLY A 29 -13.06 25.89 12.04
C GLY A 29 -11.69 25.70 12.71
N HIS A 30 -11.38 24.48 13.17
CA HIS A 30 -10.13 24.10 13.84
C HIS A 30 -9.35 23.04 13.05
N PRO A 31 -8.80 23.38 11.87
CA PRO A 31 -8.24 22.39 10.94
C PRO A 31 -7.04 21.63 11.49
N ILE A 32 -6.23 22.26 12.35
CA ILE A 32 -5.08 21.60 13.00
C ILE A 32 -5.57 20.50 13.97
N GLN A 33 -6.57 20.81 14.79
CA GLN A 33 -7.13 19.84 15.73
C GLN A 33 -7.86 18.71 14.99
N ALA A 34 -8.58 19.04 13.91
CA ALA A 34 -9.21 18.03 13.05
C ALA A 34 -8.16 17.09 12.43
N ALA A 35 -7.05 17.63 11.92
CA ALA A 35 -5.93 16.84 11.39
C ALA A 35 -5.27 15.96 12.46
N GLN A 36 -5.07 16.49 13.68
CA GLN A 36 -4.53 15.72 14.81
C GLN A 36 -5.46 14.57 15.22
N THR A 37 -6.76 14.84 15.27
CA THR A 37 -7.79 13.83 15.56
C THR A 37 -7.81 12.76 14.49
N PHE A 38 -7.81 13.16 13.21
CA PHE A 38 -7.72 12.25 12.08
C PHE A 38 -6.49 11.35 12.20
N PHE A 39 -5.31 11.93 12.42
CA PHE A 39 -4.06 11.19 12.58
C PHE A 39 -4.14 10.16 13.71
N HIS A 40 -4.64 10.57 14.88
CA HIS A 40 -4.75 9.70 16.05
C HIS A 40 -5.75 8.57 15.85
N ARG A 41 -6.87 8.83 15.15
CA ARG A 41 -7.95 7.86 14.94
C ARG A 41 -7.73 6.96 13.73
N THR A 42 -6.79 7.29 12.85
CA THR A 42 -6.50 6.52 11.64
C THR A 42 -5.07 6.00 11.68
N LEU A 43 -4.10 6.81 11.27
CA LEU A 43 -2.70 6.39 11.07
C LEU A 43 -2.07 5.85 12.34
N LYS A 44 -2.18 6.56 13.47
CA LYS A 44 -1.58 6.12 14.73
C LYS A 44 -2.18 4.80 15.19
N THR A 45 -3.51 4.70 15.21
CA THR A 45 -4.20 3.46 15.57
C THR A 45 -3.81 2.30 14.68
N GLN A 46 -3.64 2.51 13.37
CA GLN A 46 -3.24 1.42 12.46
C GLN A 46 -1.79 0.97 12.67
N VAL A 47 -0.86 1.91 12.89
CA VAL A 47 0.57 1.59 13.08
C VAL A 47 0.81 0.92 14.43
N THR A 48 0.09 1.31 15.48
CA THR A 48 0.26 0.75 16.83
C THR A 48 -0.74 -0.37 17.12
N ARG A 49 -1.41 -0.91 16.10
CA ARG A 49 -2.44 -1.93 16.30
C ARG A 49 -1.80 -3.27 16.59
N GLU A 50 -2.08 -3.79 17.78
CA GLU A 50 -1.74 -5.17 18.11
C GLU A 50 -2.64 -6.14 17.33
N SER A 51 -2.08 -7.30 16.99
CA SER A 51 -2.75 -8.31 16.18
C SER A 51 -2.40 -9.71 16.69
N PRO A 52 -3.31 -10.38 17.42
CA PRO A 52 -3.02 -11.67 18.03
C PRO A 52 -2.72 -12.76 16.99
N PHE A 53 -3.21 -12.61 15.77
CA PHE A 53 -2.98 -13.57 14.69
C PHE A 53 -1.79 -13.22 13.79
N SER A 54 -1.02 -12.17 14.14
CA SER A 54 0.11 -11.74 13.34
C SER A 54 1.41 -12.40 13.76
N LEU A 55 2.12 -12.94 12.78
CA LEU A 55 3.49 -13.43 12.93
C LEU A 55 4.42 -12.32 13.47
N TRP A 56 4.18 -11.08 13.05
CA TRP A 56 5.01 -9.93 13.40
C TRP A 56 4.87 -9.52 14.87
N ASP A 57 3.71 -9.80 15.46
CA ASP A 57 3.36 -9.35 16.80
C ASP A 57 3.42 -10.49 17.85
N TRP A 58 4.06 -11.61 17.52
CA TRP A 58 4.19 -12.76 18.41
C TRP A 58 4.94 -12.45 19.72
N ALA A 59 5.81 -11.45 19.72
CA ALA A 59 6.51 -11.00 20.92
C ALA A 59 5.54 -10.54 22.04
N GLN A 60 4.32 -10.10 21.69
CA GLN A 60 3.29 -9.70 22.67
C GLN A 60 2.94 -10.82 23.67
N TYR A 61 3.15 -12.08 23.31
CA TYR A 61 2.78 -13.22 24.13
C TYR A 61 3.78 -13.52 25.26
N HIS A 62 4.98 -12.92 25.23
CA HIS A 62 6.03 -13.10 26.25
C HIS A 62 6.34 -14.57 26.61
N ALA A 63 6.04 -15.51 25.71
CA ALA A 63 6.25 -16.94 25.94
C ALA A 63 7.66 -17.37 25.56
N ARG A 64 8.23 -18.32 26.33
CA ARG A 64 9.58 -18.84 26.05
C ARG A 64 9.63 -19.51 24.68
N GLY A 65 10.64 -19.15 23.88
CA GLY A 65 10.90 -19.75 22.57
C GLY A 65 10.22 -19.03 21.40
N ILE A 66 9.40 -18.01 21.65
CA ILE A 66 8.81 -17.20 20.58
C ILE A 66 9.79 -16.09 20.18
N PRO A 67 10.25 -16.04 18.91
CA PRO A 67 11.16 -15.00 18.45
C PRO A 67 10.45 -13.67 18.19
N ASP A 68 11.17 -12.57 18.37
CA ASP A 68 10.77 -11.27 17.85
C ASP A 68 11.17 -11.15 16.36
N LEU A 69 10.18 -10.96 15.50
CA LEU A 69 10.34 -10.89 14.05
C LEU A 69 10.29 -9.46 13.49
N HIS A 70 10.20 -8.43 14.34
CA HIS A 70 10.10 -7.03 13.88
C HIS A 70 11.31 -6.57 13.05
N VAL A 71 12.49 -7.16 13.26
CA VAL A 71 13.66 -6.85 12.41
C VAL A 71 13.45 -7.38 11.00
N VAL A 72 12.97 -8.62 10.86
CA VAL A 72 12.65 -9.23 9.57
C VAL A 72 11.54 -8.44 8.89
N GLN A 73 10.48 -8.07 9.62
CA GLN A 73 9.40 -7.23 9.12
C GLN A 73 9.93 -5.92 8.55
N ARG A 74 10.74 -5.16 9.31
CA ARG A 74 11.33 -3.89 8.86
C ARG A 74 12.21 -4.04 7.61
N VAL A 75 12.95 -5.14 7.49
CA VAL A 75 13.71 -5.46 6.27
C VAL A 75 12.77 -5.67 5.10
N LEU A 76 11.70 -6.44 5.26
CA LEU A 76 10.71 -6.68 4.22
C LEU A 76 9.96 -5.41 3.83
N GLU A 77 9.60 -4.55 4.78
CA GLU A 77 9.03 -3.22 4.52
C GLU A 77 9.98 -2.37 3.67
N GLY A 78 11.27 -2.34 4.04
CA GLY A 78 12.30 -1.65 3.28
C GLY A 78 12.42 -2.19 1.85
N LEU A 79 12.46 -3.52 1.69
CA LEU A 79 12.50 -4.17 0.38
C LEU A 79 11.24 -3.89 -0.44
N LEU A 80 10.07 -3.84 0.18
CA LEU A 80 8.81 -3.50 -0.47
C LEU A 80 8.83 -2.05 -0.97
N VAL A 81 9.27 -1.10 -0.15
CA VAL A 81 9.41 0.31 -0.55
C VAL A 81 10.38 0.44 -1.71
N LEU A 82 11.55 -0.21 -1.62
CA LEU A 82 12.53 -0.22 -2.71
C LEU A 82 11.96 -0.86 -3.98
N GLY A 83 11.22 -1.96 -3.85
CA GLY A 83 10.53 -2.63 -4.95
C GLY A 83 9.47 -1.74 -5.60
N ALA A 84 8.66 -1.03 -4.81
CA ALA A 84 7.64 -0.10 -5.29
C ALA A 84 8.28 1.06 -6.08
N VAL A 85 9.35 1.64 -5.54
CA VAL A 85 10.14 2.67 -6.22
C VAL A 85 10.73 2.12 -7.52
N ALA A 86 11.38 0.95 -7.47
CA ALA A 86 11.96 0.33 -8.65
C ALA A 86 10.90 0.09 -9.73
N VAL A 87 9.74 -0.45 -9.35
CA VAL A 87 8.60 -0.69 -10.24
C VAL A 87 8.04 0.60 -10.81
N ALA A 88 8.06 1.72 -10.09
CA ALA A 88 7.60 3.00 -10.65
C ALA A 88 8.44 3.43 -11.87
N PHE A 89 9.75 3.17 -11.85
CA PHE A 89 10.66 3.59 -12.92
C PHE A 89 10.97 2.49 -13.94
N PHE A 90 10.93 1.23 -13.53
CA PHE A 90 11.35 0.07 -14.33
C PHE A 90 10.28 -1.04 -14.33
N PRO A 91 9.98 -1.64 -15.50
CA PRO A 91 10.36 -1.22 -16.83
C PRO A 91 9.69 0.11 -17.21
N ALA A 92 10.35 0.92 -18.04
CA ALA A 92 9.87 2.24 -18.41
C ALA A 92 8.49 2.20 -19.10
N ARG A 93 8.21 1.15 -19.88
CA ARG A 93 6.90 0.90 -20.48
C ARG A 93 6.37 -0.41 -19.91
N LYS A 94 5.14 -0.38 -19.41
CA LYS A 94 4.42 -1.53 -18.87
C LYS A 94 3.19 -1.76 -19.71
N SER A 95 2.96 -2.98 -20.17
CA SER A 95 1.65 -3.35 -20.70
C SER A 95 0.59 -3.30 -19.60
N PRO A 96 -0.71 -3.21 -19.92
CA PRO A 96 -1.76 -3.27 -18.91
C PRO A 96 -1.67 -4.53 -18.04
N LEU A 97 -1.29 -5.67 -18.65
CA LEU A 97 -1.08 -6.93 -17.94
C LEU A 97 0.10 -6.87 -16.96
N GLN A 98 1.22 -6.29 -17.39
CA GLN A 98 2.39 -6.10 -16.51
C GLN A 98 2.06 -5.14 -15.37
N LEU A 99 1.32 -4.07 -15.65
CA LEU A 99 0.90 -3.13 -14.61
C LEU A 99 0.01 -3.83 -13.57
N ALA A 100 -0.98 -4.60 -14.01
CA ALA A 100 -1.83 -5.38 -13.09
C ALA A 100 -1.00 -6.38 -12.27
N ALA A 101 -0.10 -7.14 -12.88
CA ALA A 101 0.76 -8.09 -12.17
C ALA A 101 1.62 -7.39 -11.10
N LEU A 102 2.23 -6.26 -11.45
CA LEU A 102 3.08 -5.49 -10.54
C LEU A 102 2.25 -4.85 -9.41
N THR A 103 1.06 -4.32 -9.72
CA THR A 103 0.15 -3.79 -8.70
C THR A 103 -0.32 -4.89 -7.74
N GLY A 104 -0.73 -6.05 -8.24
CA GLY A 104 -1.10 -7.19 -7.41
C GLY A 104 0.05 -7.65 -6.51
N ALA A 105 1.26 -7.78 -7.05
CA ALA A 105 2.44 -8.16 -6.28
C ALA A 105 2.79 -7.14 -5.18
N LEU A 106 2.69 -5.84 -5.46
CA LEU A 106 2.93 -4.79 -4.47
C LEU A 106 1.86 -4.77 -3.37
N LEU A 107 0.59 -5.00 -3.71
CA LEU A 107 -0.49 -5.08 -2.72
C LEU A 107 -0.36 -6.32 -1.83
N ILE A 108 -0.02 -7.47 -2.40
CA ILE A 108 0.29 -8.69 -1.63
C ILE A 108 1.48 -8.44 -0.70
N GLY A 109 2.56 -7.84 -1.21
CA GLY A 109 3.73 -7.51 -0.41
C GLY A 109 3.42 -6.53 0.72
N PHE A 110 2.60 -5.51 0.44
CA PHE A 110 2.11 -4.56 1.44
C PHE A 110 1.31 -5.26 2.52
N GLU A 111 0.35 -6.08 2.13
CA GLU A 111 -0.48 -6.86 3.04
C GLU A 111 0.32 -7.86 3.88
N LEU A 112 1.38 -8.45 3.32
CA LEU A 112 2.28 -9.38 4.01
C LEU A 112 3.04 -8.71 5.16
N VAL A 113 3.46 -7.45 4.99
CA VAL A 113 4.26 -6.74 5.99
C VAL A 113 3.41 -5.99 7.02
N LEU A 114 2.08 -5.95 6.87
CA LEU A 114 1.21 -5.34 7.87
C LEU A 114 1.18 -6.16 9.15
N THR A 115 1.37 -5.51 10.30
CA THR A 115 1.13 -6.12 11.61
C THR A 115 -0.33 -6.57 11.74
N HIS A 116 -1.28 -5.74 11.30
CA HIS A 116 -2.68 -6.10 11.26
C HIS A 116 -3.14 -6.39 9.82
N TRP A 117 -3.20 -7.68 9.48
CA TRP A 117 -3.77 -8.15 8.22
C TRP A 117 -4.99 -9.04 8.47
N PHE A 118 -5.97 -8.99 7.55
CA PHE A 118 -7.17 -9.82 7.63
C PHE A 118 -7.61 -10.26 6.24
N TYR A 119 -8.28 -11.42 6.13
CA TYR A 119 -8.72 -11.98 4.83
C TYR A 119 -9.68 -11.07 4.06
N LEU A 120 -10.32 -10.11 4.72
CA LEU A 120 -11.13 -9.08 4.08
C LEU A 120 -10.31 -8.13 3.18
N TYR A 121 -8.99 -8.24 3.18
CA TYR A 121 -8.11 -7.51 2.27
C TYR A 121 -7.87 -8.23 0.95
N ILE A 122 -8.23 -9.53 0.82
CA ILE A 122 -8.15 -10.27 -0.45
C ILE A 122 -8.74 -9.51 -1.66
N PRO A 123 -9.91 -8.85 -1.55
CA PRO A 123 -10.48 -8.07 -2.64
C PRO A 123 -9.58 -6.93 -3.16
N TRP A 124 -8.57 -6.49 -2.39
CA TRP A 124 -7.69 -5.39 -2.77
C TRP A 124 -6.70 -5.83 -3.86
N PHE A 125 -6.07 -7.00 -3.71
CA PHE A 125 -5.13 -7.52 -4.71
C PHE A 125 -5.76 -8.50 -5.71
N PHE A 126 -6.84 -9.19 -5.34
CA PHE A 126 -7.41 -10.29 -6.12
C PHE A 126 -7.77 -9.91 -7.57
N PRO A 127 -8.42 -8.77 -7.86
CA PRO A 127 -8.76 -8.40 -9.23
C PRO A 127 -7.53 -8.26 -10.12
N PHE A 128 -6.43 -7.73 -9.59
CA PHE A 128 -5.17 -7.57 -10.31
C PHE A 128 -4.51 -8.91 -10.60
N VAL A 129 -4.52 -9.82 -9.62
CA VAL A 129 -3.99 -11.19 -9.79
C VAL A 129 -4.83 -11.97 -10.79
N ALA A 130 -6.16 -11.94 -10.66
CA ALA A 130 -7.08 -12.57 -11.60
C ALA A 130 -6.87 -12.06 -13.03
N PHE A 131 -6.77 -10.73 -13.21
CA PHE A 131 -6.49 -10.15 -14.53
C PHE A 131 -5.11 -10.57 -15.07
N ALA A 132 -4.07 -10.54 -14.23
CA ALA A 132 -2.71 -10.92 -14.61
C ALA A 132 -2.57 -12.40 -15.02
N THR A 133 -3.40 -13.28 -14.46
CA THR A 133 -3.26 -14.74 -14.61
C THR A 133 -4.25 -15.35 -15.58
N LEU A 134 -5.47 -14.79 -15.68
CA LEU A 134 -6.54 -15.35 -16.50
C LEU A 134 -6.58 -14.78 -17.92
N VAL A 135 -5.99 -13.60 -18.16
CA VAL A 135 -5.97 -12.98 -19.50
C VAL A 135 -4.97 -13.71 -20.41
N PRO A 136 -5.41 -14.23 -21.58
CA PRO A 136 -4.50 -14.88 -22.52
C PRO A 136 -3.42 -13.93 -23.02
N ARG A 137 -2.15 -14.36 -22.97
CA ARG A 137 -1.04 -13.66 -23.63
C ARG A 137 -1.17 -13.86 -25.13
N ARG A 138 -1.41 -12.78 -25.90
CA ARG A 138 -1.35 -12.86 -27.37
C ARG A 138 0.03 -13.39 -27.79
N ALA A 139 0.07 -14.47 -28.55
CA ALA A 139 1.29 -14.99 -29.15
C ALA A 139 1.88 -13.93 -30.10
N PRO A 140 3.21 -13.75 -30.15
CA PRO A 140 3.82 -12.92 -31.17
C PRO A 140 3.57 -13.58 -32.54
N SER A 141 2.90 -12.85 -33.43
CA SER A 141 2.74 -13.17 -34.86
C SER A 141 4.01 -12.84 -35.63
#